data_AF-A0A2N6EN73-F1
#
_entry.id   AF-A0A2N6EN73-F1
#
_cell.length_a   1.000
_cell.length_b   1.000
_cell.length_c   1.000
_cell.angle_alpha   90.00
_cell.angle_beta   90.00
_cell.angle_gamma   90.00
#
_symmetry.space_group_name_H-M   'P 1'
#
loop_
_entity.id
_entity.type
_entity.pdbx_description
1 polymer ?
#
loop_
_entity_poly.entity_id
_entity_poly.type
_entity_poly.pdbx_seq_one_letter_code
_entity_poly.pdbx_strand_id
1 'polypeptide(L)'
;MAKKKMVIIGERATTMGYRRISKRKNLIARIDREDWLQHMAEHFEMALLELITKMNEMPGYYEDYYRRNLSKDRHEVSLTTSRTVPSSFGDSTGYVPKES
;
A
#
# COMPACT_ATOMS: atom_id res chain seq x y z
N MET A 1 -30.28 -2.76 3.01
CA MET A 1 -29.26 -3.84 2.93
C MET A 1 -28.02 -3.40 3.69
N ALA A 2 -27.69 -4.05 4.80
CA ALA A 2 -26.51 -3.69 5.59
C ALA A 2 -25.24 -4.11 4.84
N LYS A 3 -24.35 -3.15 4.53
CA LYS A 3 -23.02 -3.45 3.99
C LYS A 3 -22.27 -4.29 5.04
N LYS A 4 -21.98 -5.55 4.70
CA LYS A 4 -21.19 -6.48 5.51
C LYS A 4 -19.86 -5.79 5.83
N LYS A 5 -19.71 -5.28 7.06
CA LYS A 5 -18.45 -4.67 7.52
C LYS A 5 -17.43 -5.81 7.57
N MET A 6 -16.54 -5.85 6.58
CA MET A 6 -15.46 -6.83 6.55
C MET A 6 -14.59 -6.57 7.78
N VAL A 7 -14.65 -7.47 8.77
CA VAL A 7 -13.77 -7.41 9.94
C VAL A 7 -12.42 -7.95 9.48
N ILE A 8 -11.61 -7.07 8.90
CA ILE A 8 -10.22 -7.42 8.61
C ILE A 8 -9.47 -7.36 9.95
N ILE A 9 -9.00 -8.52 10.41
CA ILE A 9 -8.02 -8.61 11.49
C ILE A 9 -6.71 -8.03 10.94
N GLY A 10 -6.01 -7.20 11.70
CA GLY A 10 -4.81 -6.50 11.22
C GLY A 10 -3.73 -7.44 10.67
N GLU A 11 -3.59 -8.63 11.24
CA GLU A 11 -2.70 -9.68 10.74
C GLU A 11 -3.06 -10.10 9.31
N ARG A 12 -4.33 -10.41 9.04
CA ARG A 12 -4.79 -10.75 7.69
C ARG A 12 -4.62 -9.60 6.70
N ALA A 13 -4.84 -8.36 7.14
CA ALA A 13 -4.58 -7.21 6.27
C ALA A 13 -3.09 -7.14 5.90
N THR A 14 -2.22 -7.40 6.88
CA THR A 14 -0.76 -7.37 6.71
C THR A 14 -0.27 -8.42 5.75
N THR A 15 -0.80 -9.65 5.82
CA THR A 15 -0.48 -10.75 4.88
C THR A 15 -0.96 -10.45 3.46
N MET A 16 -2.08 -9.74 3.32
CA MET A 16 -2.58 -9.26 2.03
C MET A 16 -1.82 -8.03 1.49
N GLY A 17 -0.72 -7.62 2.13
CA GLY A 17 0.11 -6.49 1.70
C GLY A 17 -0.42 -5.10 2.10
N TYR A 18 -1.47 -5.02 2.93
CA TYR A 18 -1.92 -3.72 3.44
C TYR A 18 -0.94 -3.17 4.46
N ARG A 19 -0.77 -1.85 4.40
CA ARG A 19 -0.06 -1.04 5.38
C ARG A 19 -0.87 0.17 5.76
N ARG A 20 -0.68 0.64 6.99
CA ARG A 20 -1.32 1.86 7.47
C ARG A 20 -0.65 3.08 6.84
N ILE A 21 -1.45 3.87 6.12
CA ILE A 21 -1.02 5.14 5.50
C ILE A 21 -1.47 6.37 6.31
N SER A 22 -2.46 6.24 7.20
CA SER A 22 -2.87 7.32 8.10
C SER A 22 -3.37 6.82 9.44
N LYS A 23 -2.75 7.28 10.53
CA LYS A 23 -3.25 7.06 11.90
C LYS A 23 -4.52 7.87 12.19
N ARG A 24 -4.56 9.14 11.75
CA ARG A 24 -5.67 10.05 12.02
C ARG A 24 -6.96 9.64 11.30
N LYS A 25 -6.83 9.15 10.06
CA LYS A 25 -7.98 8.75 9.24
C LYS A 25 -8.25 7.24 9.26
N ASN A 26 -7.52 6.48 10.07
CA ASN A 26 -7.59 5.01 10.13
C ASN A 26 -7.53 4.35 8.73
N LEU A 27 -6.61 4.83 7.87
CA LEU A 27 -6.51 4.36 6.49
C LEU A 27 -5.41 3.32 6.34
N ILE A 28 -5.75 2.24 5.65
CA ILE A 28 -4.82 1.24 5.15
C ILE A 28 -4.87 1.19 3.63
N ALA A 29 -3.76 0.83 3.00
CA ALA A 29 -3.63 0.68 1.56
C ALA A 29 -2.56 -0.35 1.24
N ARG A 30 -2.65 -0.96 0.06
CA ARG A 30 -1.65 -1.88 -0.49
C ARG A 30 -1.24 -1.44 -1.87
N ILE A 31 -0.15 -2.03 -2.39
CA ILE A 31 0.11 -1.98 -3.82
C ILE A 31 -0.89 -2.92 -4.50
N ASP A 32 -1.69 -2.37 -5.41
CA ASP A 32 -2.89 -2.99 -5.96
C ASP A 32 -2.73 -3.50 -7.39
N ARG A 33 -1.58 -3.20 -8.01
CA ARG A 33 -1.24 -3.59 -9.38
C ARG A 33 0.10 -4.30 -9.42
N GLU A 34 0.20 -5.32 -10.27
CA GLU A 34 1.47 -6.02 -10.50
C GLU A 34 2.47 -5.13 -11.24
N ASP A 35 1.98 -4.33 -12.20
CA ASP A 35 2.76 -3.38 -13.00
C ASP A 35 2.97 -2.01 -12.31
N TRP A 36 2.90 -1.95 -10.98
CA TRP A 36 2.94 -0.69 -10.22
C TRP A 36 4.19 0.16 -10.48
N LEU A 37 5.35 -0.46 -10.71
CA LEU A 37 6.59 0.24 -11.06
C LEU A 37 6.49 0.93 -12.41
N GLN A 38 5.91 0.26 -13.41
CA GLN A 38 5.70 0.82 -14.73
C GLN A 38 4.70 1.99 -14.64
N HIS A 39 3.59 1.80 -13.92
CA HIS A 39 2.61 2.84 -13.65
C HIS A 39 3.22 4.05 -12.93
N MET A 40 4.16 3.83 -12.01
CA MET A 40 4.89 4.92 -11.35
C MET A 40 5.85 5.64 -12.28
N ALA A 41 6.59 4.90 -13.10
CA ALA A 41 7.52 5.47 -14.06
C ALA A 41 6.77 6.38 -15.05
N GLU A 42 5.60 5.94 -15.52
CA GLU A 42 4.67 6.75 -16.33
C GLU A 42 4.16 7.98 -15.57
N HIS A 43 3.72 7.81 -14.32
CA HIS A 43 3.23 8.92 -13.47
C HIS A 43 4.29 9.99 -13.20
N PHE A 44 5.57 9.60 -13.08
CA PHE A 44 6.69 10.52 -12.89
C PHE A 44 7.37 10.95 -14.20
N GLU A 45 6.87 10.50 -15.36
CA GLU A 45 7.44 10.79 -16.68
C GLU A 45 8.94 10.46 -16.77
N MET A 46 9.37 9.33 -16.20
CA MET A 46 10.77 8.89 -16.18
C MET A 46 10.94 7.45 -16.64
N ALA A 47 12.17 7.10 -17.01
CA ALA A 47 12.50 5.73 -17.38
C ALA A 47 12.36 4.78 -16.18
N LEU A 48 11.87 3.56 -16.42
CA LEU A 48 11.74 2.54 -15.37
C LEU A 48 13.06 2.27 -14.64
N LEU A 49 14.17 2.23 -15.37
CA LEU A 49 15.50 2.02 -14.78
C LEU A 49 15.93 3.16 -13.85
N GLU A 50 15.56 4.40 -14.19
CA GLU A 50 15.81 5.57 -13.35
C GLU A 50 15.02 5.47 -12.04
N LEU A 51 13.74 5.08 -12.12
CA LEU A 51 12.91 4.86 -10.94
C LEU A 51 13.51 3.78 -10.03
N ILE A 52 13.91 2.63 -10.59
CA ILE A 52 14.54 1.54 -9.83
C ILE A 52 15.82 2.00 -9.13
N THR A 53 16.63 2.83 -9.81
CA THR A 53 17.87 3.38 -9.23
C THR A 53 17.55 4.25 -8.02
N LYS A 54 16.58 5.17 -8.13
CA LYS A 54 16.15 6.01 -7.01
C LYS A 54 15.51 5.22 -5.87
N MET A 55 14.80 4.13 -6.18
CA MET A 55 14.24 3.23 -5.18
C MET A 55 15.31 2.57 -4.31
N ASN A 56 16.44 2.19 -4.90
CA ASN A 56 17.56 1.62 -4.15
C ASN A 56 18.21 2.65 -3.20
N GLU A 57 18.18 3.94 -3.56
CA GLU A 57 18.68 5.03 -2.71
C GLU A 57 17.71 5.37 -1.57
N MET A 58 16.40 5.16 -1.76
CA MET A 58 15.35 5.46 -0.78
C MET A 58 14.38 4.28 -0.58
N PRO A 59 14.82 3.18 0.08
CA PRO A 59 13.98 2.00 0.28
C PRO A 59 12.67 2.32 0.99
N GLY A 60 11.55 1.87 0.42
CA GLY A 60 10.21 2.04 0.99
C GLY A 60 9.54 3.39 0.71
N TYR A 61 10.28 4.40 0.22
CA TYR A 61 9.72 5.73 -0.08
C TYR A 61 8.70 5.67 -1.23
N TYR A 62 9.08 5.00 -2.32
CA TYR A 62 8.28 4.91 -3.54
C TYR A 62 7.07 4.00 -3.36
N GLU A 63 7.21 2.93 -2.58
CA GLU A 63 6.13 2.05 -2.18
C GLU A 63 5.11 2.78 -1.30
N ASP A 64 5.58 3.57 -0.33
CA ASP A 64 4.71 4.40 0.50
C ASP A 64 4.00 5.48 -0.34
N TYR A 65 4.71 6.14 -1.25
CA TYR A 65 4.12 7.09 -2.20
C TYR A 65 3.00 6.42 -3.02
N TYR A 66 3.26 5.24 -3.58
CA TYR A 66 2.27 4.51 -4.35
C TYR A 66 1.02 4.21 -3.52
N ARG A 67 1.19 3.64 -2.32
CA ARG A 67 0.07 3.30 -1.41
C ARG A 67 -0.77 4.54 -1.04
N ARG A 68 -0.14 5.70 -0.88
CA ARG A 68 -0.81 6.95 -0.50
C ARG A 68 -1.54 7.65 -1.64
N ASN A 69 -0.95 7.62 -2.84
CA ASN A 69 -1.33 8.52 -3.93
C ASN A 69 -1.93 7.79 -5.13
N LEU A 70 -1.43 6.60 -5.47
CA LEU A 70 -1.76 5.93 -6.73
C LEU A 70 -2.66 4.70 -6.55
N SER A 71 -2.51 3.98 -5.44
CA SER A 71 -3.31 2.81 -5.13
C SER A 71 -4.81 3.14 -5.07
N LYS A 72 -5.60 2.31 -5.73
CA LYS A 72 -7.08 2.32 -5.67
C LYS A 72 -7.61 1.34 -4.61
N ASP A 73 -6.77 0.43 -4.13
CA ASP A 73 -7.11 -0.50 -3.04
C ASP A 73 -6.80 0.14 -1.67
N ARG A 74 -7.70 1.05 -1.27
CA ARG A 74 -7.61 1.83 -0.03
C ARG A 74 -8.86 1.67 0.81
N HIS A 75 -8.67 1.47 2.10
CA HIS A 75 -9.78 1.23 3.03
C HIS A 75 -9.66 2.06 4.30
N GLU A 76 -10.78 2.67 4.68
CA GLU A 76 -11.00 3.13 6.05
C GLU A 76 -11.43 1.94 6.90
N VAL A 77 -10.69 1.71 7.98
CA VAL A 77 -10.91 0.59 8.89
C VAL A 77 -11.19 1.09 10.31
N SER A 78 -11.60 0.18 11.20
CA SER A 78 -11.73 0.53 12.62
C SER A 78 -10.38 0.99 13.19
N LEU A 79 -10.42 1.79 14.27
CA LEU A 79 -9.19 2.19 14.99
C LEU A 79 -8.38 0.98 15.44
N THR A 80 -9.05 -0.07 15.93
CA THR A 80 -8.42 -1.33 16.38
C THR A 80 -7.70 -2.02 15.23
N THR A 81 -8.34 -2.15 14.07
CA THR A 81 -7.70 -2.71 12.86
C THR A 81 -6.53 -1.83 12.42
N SER A 82 -6.69 -0.52 12.34
CA SER A 82 -5.62 0.39 11.91
C SER A 82 -4.39 0.31 12.83
N ARG A 83 -4.59 0.11 14.14
CA ARG A 83 -3.50 -0.03 15.11
C ARG A 83 -2.75 -1.36 15.01
N THR A 84 -3.40 -2.41 14.52
CA THR A 84 -2.80 -3.75 14.35
C THR A 84 -2.12 -3.92 12.99
N VAL A 85 -2.42 -3.09 11.98
CA VAL A 85 -1.69 -3.07 10.71
C VAL A 85 -0.39 -2.26 10.85
N PRO A 86 0.77 -2.79 10.43
CA PRO A 86 2.04 -2.06 10.43
C PRO A 86 1.99 -0.76 9.63
N SER A 87 2.83 0.20 10.01
CA SER A 87 2.99 1.43 9.26
C SER A 87 3.56 1.15 7.87
N SER A 88 3.13 1.92 6.89
CA SER A 88 3.71 1.93 5.53
C SER A 88 5.11 2.55 5.49
N PHE A 89 5.42 3.41 6.46
CA PHE A 89 6.68 4.14 6.54
C PHE A 89 7.89 3.20 6.54
N GLY A 90 8.67 3.22 5.46
CA GLY A 90 9.88 2.40 5.29
C GLY A 90 9.62 0.95 4.85
N ASP A 91 8.37 0.58 4.51
CA ASP A 91 8.08 -0.75 4.01
C ASP A 91 8.22 -0.85 2.49
N SER A 92 9.28 -1.54 2.05
CA SER A 92 9.59 -1.83 0.65
C SER A 92 8.80 -2.99 0.05
N THR A 93 7.79 -3.51 0.75
CA THR A 93 6.92 -4.58 0.20
C THR A 93 6.20 -4.11 -1.08
N GLY A 94 6.47 -4.80 -2.18
CA GLY A 94 5.82 -4.59 -3.49
C GLY A 94 4.37 -5.08 -3.56
N TYR A 95 3.93 -5.42 -4.77
CA TYR A 95 2.63 -6.06 -5.00
C TYR A 95 2.58 -7.46 -4.36
N VAL A 96 1.49 -7.76 -3.65
CA VAL A 96 1.24 -9.08 -3.04
C VAL A 96 -0.03 -9.67 -3.65
N PRO A 97 0.01 -10.79 -4.40
CA PRO A 97 -1.19 -11.37 -5.01
C PRO A 97 -2.33 -11.56 -4.00
N LYS A 98 -3.58 -11.35 -4.44
CA LYS A 98 -4.73 -11.70 -3.59
C LYS A 98 -4.84 -13.22 -3.59
N GLU A 99 -4.78 -13.85 -2.43
CA GLU A 99 -5.16 -15.25 -2.29
C GLU A 99 -6.57 -15.42 -2.88
N SER A 100 -6.68 -16.31 -3.87
CA SER A 100 -7.91 -16.60 -4.61
C SER A 100 -8.92 -17.34 -3.75
#